data_AF-A0A8H7SIA9-F1
#
_entry.id   AF-A0A8H7SIA9-F1
#
_cell.length_a   1.000
_cell.length_b   1.000
_cell.length_c   1.000
_cell.angle_alpha   90.00
_cell.angle_beta   90.00
_cell.angle_gamma   90.00
#
_symmetry.space_group_name_H-M   'P 1'
#
loop_
_entity.id
_entity.type
_entity.pdbx_description
1 polymer ?
#
loop_
_entity_poly.entity_id
_entity_poly.type
_entity_poly.pdbx_seq_one_letter_code
_entity_poly.pdbx_strand_id
1 'polypeptide(L)'
;MMSRRLFTTSTKAASDYYKITLKRSSIGLPKDIKAASKTLGLVRLHQTSYKPVNASNAGLILKLKELVQVEVVDHIPTKEELAALKPSRGYTVVGRKL
;
A
#
# COMPACT_ATOMS: atom_id res chain seq x y z
N MET A 1 -19.53 44.92 -2.69
CA MET A 1 -20.13 43.61 -2.39
C MET A 1 -19.11 42.50 -2.67
N MET A 2 -18.38 42.06 -1.65
CA MET A 2 -17.37 41.00 -1.80
C MET A 2 -18.04 39.64 -1.58
N SER A 3 -18.26 38.90 -2.67
CA SER A 3 -18.80 37.54 -2.62
C SER A 3 -17.76 36.60 -2.01
N ARG A 4 -17.99 36.14 -0.77
CA ARG A 4 -17.25 35.03 -0.16
C ARG A 4 -17.52 33.78 -1.00
N ARG A 5 -16.54 33.36 -1.80
CA ARG A 5 -16.54 32.03 -2.40
C ARG A 5 -16.47 31.00 -1.27
N LEU A 6 -17.60 30.37 -0.97
CA LEU A 6 -17.64 29.16 -0.16
C LEU A 6 -17.04 28.05 -1.02
N PHE A 7 -15.80 27.68 -0.73
CA PHE A 7 -15.21 26.47 -1.30
C PHE A 7 -15.89 25.27 -0.65
N THR A 8 -16.75 24.59 -1.40
CA THR A 8 -17.33 23.32 -0.98
C THR A 8 -16.27 22.24 -1.16
N THR A 9 -15.54 21.90 -0.10
CA THR A 9 -14.67 20.72 -0.12
C THR A 9 -15.59 19.50 -0.13
N SER A 10 -15.81 18.90 -1.30
CA SER A 10 -16.49 17.60 -1.42
C SER A 10 -15.61 16.54 -0.74
N THR A 11 -15.84 16.29 0.54
CA THR A 11 -15.24 15.18 1.30
C THR A 11 -15.83 13.86 0.79
N LYS A 12 -15.27 13.35 -0.32
CA LYS A 12 -15.51 11.98 -0.78
C LYS A 12 -15.09 11.03 0.34
N ALA A 13 -15.98 10.10 0.70
CA ALA A 13 -15.82 9.14 1.78
C ALA A 13 -14.38 8.59 1.82
N ALA A 14 -13.77 8.74 2.99
CA ALA A 14 -12.34 8.57 3.21
C ALA A 14 -11.95 7.11 3.00
N SER A 15 -11.35 6.83 1.86
CA SER A 15 -10.47 5.68 1.74
C SER A 15 -9.29 5.93 2.68
N ASP A 16 -9.17 5.14 3.75
CA ASP A 16 -8.31 5.47 4.90
C ASP A 16 -6.83 5.16 4.66
N TYR A 17 -6.51 4.25 3.72
CA TYR A 17 -5.16 3.73 3.56
C TYR A 17 -4.67 3.73 2.10
N TYR A 18 -3.39 4.05 1.93
CA TYR A 18 -2.61 3.69 0.75
C TYR A 18 -2.12 2.26 0.87
N LYS A 19 -2.49 1.42 -0.10
CA LYS A 19 -1.86 0.13 -0.38
C LYS A 19 -0.74 0.37 -1.37
N ILE A 20 0.50 0.28 -0.88
CA ILE A 20 1.71 0.62 -1.64
C ILE A 20 2.45 -0.68 -1.92
N THR A 21 2.64 -1.02 -3.19
CA THR A 21 3.39 -2.21 -3.61
C THR A 21 4.64 -1.81 -4.38
N LEU A 22 5.81 -2.28 -3.94
CA LEU A 22 7.06 -2.04 -4.68
C LEU A 22 7.13 -2.93 -5.93
N LYS A 23 7.17 -2.33 -7.12
CA LYS A 23 7.25 -3.05 -8.41
C LYS A 23 8.65 -3.09 -8.99
N ARG A 24 9.47 -2.08 -8.71
CA ARG A 24 10.85 -1.97 -9.20
C ARG A 24 11.82 -1.81 -8.04
N SER A 25 13.03 -2.35 -8.20
CA SER A 25 14.04 -2.34 -7.15
C SER A 25 14.66 -0.95 -6.99
N SER A 26 14.99 -0.57 -5.76
CA SER A 26 15.73 0.65 -5.45
C SER A 26 17.26 0.46 -5.53
N ILE A 27 17.74 -0.68 -6.03
CA ILE A 27 19.18 -0.92 -6.25
C ILE A 27 19.74 0.08 -7.26
N GLY A 28 20.98 0.53 -7.06
CA GLY A 28 21.60 1.55 -7.92
C GLY A 28 21.05 2.97 -7.78
N LEU A 29 19.93 3.17 -7.07
CA LEU A 29 19.36 4.50 -6.87
C LEU A 29 20.05 5.30 -5.75
N PRO A 30 19.90 6.64 -5.75
CA PRO A 30 20.33 7.53 -4.68
C PRO A 30 19.88 7.09 -3.26
N LYS A 31 20.68 7.45 -2.25
CA LYS A 31 20.47 7.01 -0.85
C LYS A 31 19.15 7.51 -0.26
N ASP A 32 18.69 8.67 -0.69
CA ASP A 32 17.45 9.31 -0.25
C ASP A 32 16.20 8.60 -0.78
N ILE A 33 16.23 8.06 -2.01
CA ILE A 33 15.17 7.19 -2.57
C ILE A 33 15.12 5.86 -1.79
N LYS A 34 16.30 5.26 -1.53
CA LYS A 34 16.40 4.04 -0.70
C LYS A 34 15.86 4.27 0.72
N ALA A 35 16.18 5.43 1.31
CA ALA A 35 15.66 5.82 2.62
C ALA A 35 14.14 5.98 2.59
N ALA A 36 13.57 6.66 1.60
CA ALA A 36 12.13 6.82 1.46
C ALA A 36 11.40 5.46 1.33
N SER A 37 11.95 4.54 0.53
CA SER A 37 11.42 3.16 0.42
C SER A 37 11.42 2.45 1.77
N LYS A 38 12.52 2.55 2.52
CA LYS A 38 12.66 1.95 3.86
C LYS A 38 11.69 2.58 4.86
N THR A 39 11.48 3.89 4.82
CA THR A 39 10.51 4.60 5.67
C THR A 39 9.07 4.14 5.42
N LEU A 40 8.72 3.85 4.16
CA LEU A 40 7.43 3.26 3.83
C LEU A 40 7.32 1.76 4.18
N GLY A 41 8.42 1.13 4.62
CA GLY A 41 8.48 -0.29 4.99
C GLY A 41 8.67 -1.23 3.80
N LEU A 42 9.10 -0.70 2.65
CA LEU A 42 9.32 -1.45 1.42
C LEU A 42 10.80 -1.81 1.31
N VAL A 43 11.11 -3.09 1.56
CA VAL A 43 12.48 -3.62 1.55
C VAL A 43 12.67 -4.61 0.41
N ARG A 44 11.66 -5.43 0.11
CA ARG A 44 11.71 -6.47 -0.92
C ARG A 44 10.80 -6.13 -2.10
N LEU A 45 11.15 -6.65 -3.28
CA LEU A 45 10.28 -6.58 -4.46
C LEU A 45 8.93 -7.24 -4.19
N HIS A 46 7.87 -6.65 -4.76
CA HIS A 46 6.47 -7.06 -4.62
C HIS A 46 5.92 -7.05 -3.18
N GLN A 47 6.68 -6.52 -2.23
CA GLN A 47 6.19 -6.29 -0.88
C GLN A 47 5.13 -5.20 -0.91
N THR A 48 4.04 -5.43 -0.17
CA THR A 48 2.96 -4.46 0.00
C THR A 48 2.97 -3.92 1.43
N SER A 49 2.85 -2.60 1.56
CA SER A 49 2.77 -1.88 2.84
C SER A 49 1.51 -1.03 2.84
N TYR A 50 0.82 -0.99 3.98
CA TYR A 50 -0.37 -0.18 4.18
C TYR A 50 -0.01 1.03 5.05
N LYS A 51 -0.38 2.23 4.58
CA LYS A 51 -0.09 3.49 5.27
C LYS A 51 -1.32 4.38 5.27
N PRO A 52 -1.60 5.10 6.38
CA PRO A 52 -2.75 5.99 6.41
C PRO A 52 -2.62 7.10 5.37
N VAL A 53 -3.75 7.55 4.82
CA VAL A 53 -3.80 8.66 3.88
C VAL A 53 -3.47 9.95 4.61
N ASN A 54 -2.24 10.43 4.41
CA ASN A 54 -1.78 11.73 4.90
C ASN A 54 -0.77 12.35 3.94
N ALA A 55 -0.52 13.66 4.10
CA ALA A 55 0.35 14.42 3.21
C ALA A 55 1.81 13.94 3.23
N SER A 56 2.32 13.54 4.40
CA SER A 56 3.71 13.05 4.55
C SER A 56 3.94 11.76 3.76
N ASN A 57 3.01 10.80 3.87
CA ASN A 57 3.06 9.54 3.11
C ASN A 57 2.90 9.80 1.62
N ALA A 58 2.00 10.71 1.22
CA ALA A 58 1.84 11.11 -0.18
C ALA A 58 3.13 11.70 -0.77
N GLY A 59 3.85 12.54 -0.02
CA GLY A 59 5.14 13.08 -0.45
C GLY A 59 6.20 12.00 -0.68
N LEU A 60 6.28 11.01 0.22
CA LEU A 60 7.18 9.86 0.07
C LEU A 60 6.79 9.01 -1.15
N ILE A 61 5.49 8.77 -1.36
CA ILE A 61 4.98 8.06 -2.52
C ILE A 61 5.34 8.78 -3.82
N LEU A 62 5.14 10.11 -3.89
CA LEU A 62 5.45 10.91 -5.07
C LEU A 62 6.94 10.85 -5.42
N LYS A 63 7.82 10.80 -4.42
CA LYS A 63 9.26 10.60 -4.60
C LYS A 63 9.58 9.23 -5.22
N LEU A 64 8.77 8.21 -4.95
CA LEU A 64 8.96 6.83 -5.43
C LEU A 64 8.03 6.44 -6.59
N LYS A 65 7.30 7.38 -7.22
CA LYS A 65 6.20 7.12 -8.16
C LYS A 65 6.54 6.19 -9.33
N GLU A 66 7.81 6.10 -9.70
CA GLU A 66 8.30 5.24 -10.79
C GLU A 66 8.53 3.78 -10.33
N LEU A 67 8.69 3.56 -9.02
CA LEU A 67 9.02 2.26 -8.43
C LEU A 67 7.81 1.57 -7.81
N VAL A 68 6.79 2.32 -7.39
CA VAL A 68 5.64 1.79 -6.64
C VAL A 68 4.35 1.82 -7.46
N GLN A 69 3.50 0.83 -7.21
CA GLN A 69 2.08 0.88 -7.56
C GLN A 69 1.31 1.25 -6.29
N VAL A 70 0.38 2.19 -6.40
CA VAL A 70 -0.44 2.65 -5.26
C VAL A 70 -1.91 2.49 -5.59
N GLU A 71 -2.62 1.85 -4.67
CA GLU A 71 -4.07 1.74 -4.64
C GLU A 71 -4.57 2.39 -3.35
N VAL A 72 -5.72 3.04 -3.40
CA VAL A 72 -6.35 3.59 -2.20
C VAL A 72 -7.44 2.61 -1.76
N VAL A 73 -7.40 2.21 -0.48
CA VAL A 73 -8.25 1.17 0.09
C VAL A 73 -8.90 1.66 1.37
N ASP A 74 -10.08 1.14 1.67
CA ASP A 74 -10.87 1.56 2.83
C ASP A 74 -10.31 0.96 4.13
N HIS A 75 -9.81 -0.27 4.09
CA HIS A 75 -9.24 -0.94 5.26
C HIS A 75 -7.99 -1.77 4.97
N ILE A 76 -7.23 -2.08 6.02
CA ILE A 76 -6.11 -3.02 5.97
C ILE A 76 -6.67 -4.44 6.03
N PRO A 77 -6.28 -5.35 5.11
CA PRO A 77 -6.84 -6.68 5.10
C PRO A 77 -6.51 -7.47 6.37
N THR A 78 -7.52 -8.15 6.89
CA THR A 78 -7.36 -8.99 8.09
C THR A 78 -6.69 -10.32 7.74
N LYS A 79 -6.16 -11.02 8.76
CA LYS A 79 -5.51 -12.33 8.54
C LYS A 79 -6.49 -13.36 7.96
N GLU A 80 -7.77 -13.25 8.27
CA GLU A 80 -8.83 -14.14 7.81
C GLU A 80 -9.14 -13.90 6.33
N GLU A 81 -9.29 -12.65 5.91
CA GLU A 81 -9.45 -12.28 4.49
C GLU A 81 -8.27 -12.76 3.65
N LEU A 82 -7.04 -12.57 4.15
CA LEU A 82 -5.83 -13.07 3.49
C LEU A 82 -5.75 -14.60 3.43
N ALA A 83 -6.34 -15.30 4.41
CA ALA A 83 -6.43 -16.75 4.38
C ALA A 83 -7.48 -17.23 3.36
N ALA A 84 -8.62 -16.54 3.26
CA ALA A 84 -9.68 -16.84 2.30
C ALA A 84 -9.26 -16.63 0.84
N LEU A 85 -8.34 -15.69 0.59
CA LEU A 85 -7.73 -15.47 -0.73
C LEU A 85 -6.83 -16.63 -1.20
N LYS A 86 -6.44 -17.56 -0.32
CA LYS A 86 -5.59 -18.69 -0.71
C LYS A 86 -6.40 -19.69 -1.53
N PRO A 87 -5.86 -20.21 -2.64
CA PRO A 87 -6.53 -21.25 -3.39
C PRO A 87 -6.74 -22.51 -2.54
N SER A 88 -7.83 -23.22 -2.81
CA SER A 88 -8.12 -24.51 -2.17
C SER A 88 -7.01 -25.52 -2.45
N ARG A 89 -6.69 -26.36 -1.47
CA ARG A 89 -5.70 -27.44 -1.65
C ARG A 89 -6.24 -28.46 -2.64
N GLY A 90 -5.44 -28.81 -3.65
CA GLY A 90 -5.79 -29.81 -4.66
C GLY A 90 -5.59 -31.26 -4.21
N TYR A 91 -5.47 -31.52 -2.92
CA TYR A 91 -5.27 -32.86 -2.36
C TYR A 91 -5.91 -32.97 -0.98
N THR A 92 -6.23 -34.20 -0.58
CA THR A 92 -6.68 -34.54 0.78
C THR A 92 -5.70 -35.52 1.40
N VAL A 93 -5.34 -35.32 2.66
CA VAL A 93 -4.43 -36.22 3.38
C VAL A 93 -5.22 -37.45 3.82
N VAL A 94 -4.93 -38.62 3.25
CA VAL A 94 -5.66 -39.88 3.51
C VAL A 94 -5.19 -40.58 4.79
N GLY A 95 -3.94 -40.38 5.20
CA GLY A 95 -3.39 -40.93 6.44
C GLY A 95 -1.97 -40.45 6.68
N ARG A 96 -1.51 -40.49 7.93
CA ARG A 96 -0.14 -40.15 8.33
C ARG A 96 0.51 -41.42 8.85
N LYS A 97 1.59 -41.87 8.20
CA LYS A 97 2.39 -42.99 8.70
C LYS A 97 3.23 -42.45 9.87
N LEU A 98 3.03 -43.02 11.06
CA LEU A 98 3.87 -42.79 12.23
C LEU A 98 5.23 -43.46 12.04
#